data_AF-A0A6U4B8H2-F1
#
_entry.id   AF-A0A6U4B8H2-F1
#
_cell.length_a   1.000
_cell.length_b   1.000
_cell.length_c   1.000
_cell.angle_alpha   90.00
_cell.angle_beta   90.00
_cell.angle_gamma   90.00
#
_symmetry.space_group_name_H-M   'P 1'
#
loop_
_entity.id
_entity.type
_entity.pdbx_description
1 polymer ?
#
loop_
_entity_poly.entity_id
_entity_poly.type
_entity_poly.pdbx_seq_one_letter_code
_entity_poly.pdbx_strand_id
1 'polypeptide(L)'
;MSKGSPLKLGKAGLVIVGLGNPSPVTQGGPFGIVRHSVGLAFVDYVREKHGGGPWRKISAGLATIADVPPWRVTLVRPWTAMNLSGSCVSKILKYLQTDAHSLLVVHDELEKPPGWFGIKEGGSASGHRGLMSITDSLRTEDYHRLRIGIGRPTEKADVPKYVLSPMEAHHGMDVKTKVFPAAWELIQTKYIDNRAITQGSLYVRQSPFPLELAGEKYRLKVGKPLLGGLCMPKANASVMMKRGKRRETRMQKFLRRLNRHNRVRFAATKNVGGVSG
;
A
#
# COMPACT_ATOMS: atom_id res chain seq x y z
N MET A 1 -32.02 -9.97 -18.15
CA MET A 1 -30.72 -10.03 -17.43
C MET A 1 -31.02 -10.34 -15.98
N SER A 2 -30.64 -11.51 -15.46
CA SER A 2 -30.88 -11.82 -14.04
C SER A 2 -30.12 -10.80 -13.19
N LYS A 3 -30.81 -10.13 -12.28
CA LYS A 3 -30.16 -9.30 -11.26
C LYS A 3 -29.35 -10.25 -10.38
N GLY A 4 -28.07 -10.43 -10.68
CA GLY A 4 -27.17 -11.26 -9.89
C GLY A 4 -27.24 -10.87 -8.41
N SER A 5 -27.09 -11.85 -7.52
CA SER A 5 -27.21 -11.67 -6.06
C SER A 5 -26.44 -10.43 -5.57
N PRO A 6 -26.97 -9.65 -4.62
CA PRO A 6 -26.32 -8.43 -4.13
C PRO A 6 -24.86 -8.67 -3.72
N LEU A 7 -23.94 -7.76 -4.07
CA LEU A 7 -22.56 -7.86 -3.60
C LEU A 7 -22.57 -7.71 -2.07
N LYS A 8 -21.99 -8.68 -1.35
CA LYS A 8 -21.82 -8.60 0.11
C LYS A 8 -20.37 -8.26 0.43
N LEU A 9 -20.13 -7.68 1.60
CA LEU A 9 -18.78 -7.49 2.11
C LEU A 9 -18.04 -8.83 2.12
N GLY A 10 -16.82 -8.85 1.58
CA GLY A 10 -16.00 -10.05 1.60
C GLY A 10 -15.76 -10.50 3.05
N LYS A 11 -15.60 -11.81 3.26
CA LYS A 11 -15.30 -12.37 4.61
C LYS A 11 -14.06 -11.76 5.25
N ALA A 12 -13.25 -11.02 4.49
CA ALA A 12 -12.12 -10.30 5.03
C ALA A 12 -12.51 -9.06 5.86
N GLY A 13 -13.74 -8.55 5.73
CA GLY A 13 -14.13 -7.28 6.34
C GLY A 13 -13.31 -6.08 5.85
N LEU A 14 -12.53 -6.24 4.77
CA LEU A 14 -11.62 -5.24 4.21
C LEU A 14 -12.15 -4.76 2.86
N VAL A 15 -12.25 -3.44 2.72
CA VAL A 15 -12.61 -2.72 1.49
C VAL A 15 -11.39 -1.97 0.99
N ILE A 16 -10.82 -2.43 -0.13
CA ILE A 16 -9.66 -1.79 -0.77
C ILE A 16 -10.15 -0.91 -1.91
N VAL A 17 -9.97 0.40 -1.79
CA VAL A 17 -10.32 1.39 -2.81
C VAL A 17 -9.07 1.82 -3.55
N GLY A 18 -9.04 1.65 -4.87
CA GLY A 18 -7.99 2.20 -5.73
C GLY A 18 -8.37 3.58 -6.25
N LEU A 19 -7.62 4.64 -5.90
CA LEU A 19 -7.86 5.97 -6.45
C LEU A 19 -7.31 6.12 -7.87
N GLY A 20 -8.02 6.92 -8.67
CA GLY A 20 -7.64 7.29 -10.02
C GLY A 20 -8.77 7.96 -10.78
N ASN A 21 -8.42 8.58 -11.90
CA ASN A 21 -9.40 9.06 -12.87
C ASN A 21 -9.72 7.93 -13.88
N PRO A 22 -10.99 7.56 -14.08
CA PRO A 22 -11.37 6.60 -15.11
C PRO A 22 -11.19 7.23 -16.50
N SER A 23 -10.29 6.68 -17.30
CA SER A 23 -10.02 7.09 -18.68
C SER A 23 -9.60 5.85 -19.48
N PRO A 24 -9.84 5.79 -20.81
CA PRO A 24 -9.32 4.72 -21.65
C PRO A 24 -7.81 4.50 -21.49
N VAL A 25 -7.04 5.57 -21.25
CA VAL A 25 -5.59 5.53 -21.03
C VAL A 25 -5.22 4.88 -19.68
N THR A 26 -6.10 4.96 -18.69
CA THR A 26 -5.88 4.42 -17.33
C THR A 26 -6.44 3.01 -17.14
N GLN A 27 -7.08 2.44 -18.17
CA GLN A 27 -7.72 1.12 -18.15
C GLN A 27 -6.84 0.04 -18.80
N GLY A 28 -5.65 -0.18 -18.26
CA GLY A 28 -4.84 -1.37 -18.60
C GLY A 28 -4.38 -1.46 -20.05
N GLY A 29 -4.41 -0.34 -20.79
CA GLY A 29 -3.88 -0.24 -22.14
C GLY A 29 -2.34 -0.25 -22.17
N PRO A 30 -1.73 -0.21 -23.37
CA PRO A 30 -0.28 -0.26 -23.54
C PRO A 30 0.46 0.97 -22.98
N PHE A 31 -0.26 2.00 -22.57
CA PHE A 31 0.26 3.32 -22.17
C PHE A 31 0.89 3.38 -20.77
N GLY A 32 1.04 2.23 -20.11
CA GLY A 32 1.65 2.15 -18.78
C GLY A 32 0.75 2.67 -17.66
N ILE A 33 1.31 2.83 -16.46
CA ILE A 33 0.58 3.29 -15.27
C ILE A 33 0.56 4.82 -15.27
N VAL A 34 -0.62 5.43 -15.37
CA VAL A 34 -0.79 6.87 -15.09
C VAL A 34 -0.61 7.11 -13.60
N ARG A 35 0.25 8.07 -13.24
CA ARG A 35 0.69 8.31 -11.86
C ARG A 35 -0.49 8.46 -10.89
N HIS A 36 -1.44 9.35 -11.20
CA HIS A 36 -2.61 9.58 -10.34
C HIS A 36 -3.64 8.45 -10.34
N SER A 37 -3.48 7.45 -11.22
CA SER A 37 -4.33 6.27 -11.30
C SER A 37 -3.62 4.99 -10.88
N VAL A 38 -2.49 5.10 -10.18
CA VAL A 38 -1.75 3.94 -9.66
C VAL A 38 -2.60 3.10 -8.70
N GLY A 39 -3.54 3.72 -7.97
CA GLY A 39 -4.48 3.02 -7.11
C GLY A 39 -5.44 2.12 -7.89
N LEU A 40 -5.99 2.61 -9.00
CA LEU A 40 -6.80 1.80 -9.93
C LEU A 40 -6.00 0.63 -10.49
N ALA A 41 -4.76 0.88 -10.93
CA ALA A 41 -3.88 -0.17 -11.44
C ALA A 41 -3.57 -1.24 -10.39
N PHE A 42 -3.42 -0.86 -9.12
CA PHE A 42 -3.22 -1.80 -8.02
C PHE A 42 -4.42 -2.71 -7.79
N VAL A 43 -5.65 -2.17 -7.72
CA VAL A 43 -6.84 -3.02 -7.51
C VAL A 43 -7.13 -3.91 -8.72
N ASP A 44 -6.78 -3.46 -9.93
CA ASP A 44 -6.81 -4.29 -11.14
C ASP A 44 -5.82 -5.45 -11.06
N TYR A 45 -4.58 -5.17 -10.65
CA TYR A 45 -3.58 -6.20 -10.39
C TYR A 45 -4.09 -7.25 -9.38
N VAL A 46 -4.66 -6.82 -8.25
CA VAL A 46 -5.16 -7.76 -7.23
C VAL A 46 -6.31 -8.60 -7.79
N ARG A 47 -7.25 -7.97 -8.50
CA ARG A 47 -8.37 -8.67 -9.14
C ARG A 47 -7.87 -9.73 -10.12
N GLU A 48 -7.00 -9.35 -11.04
CA GLU A 48 -6.45 -10.23 -12.09
C GLU A 48 -5.66 -11.39 -11.48
N LYS A 49 -4.84 -11.11 -10.46
CA LYS A 49 -3.98 -12.13 -9.84
C LYS A 49 -4.72 -13.09 -8.92
N HIS A 50 -5.81 -12.65 -8.29
CA HIS A 50 -6.54 -13.39 -7.25
C HIS A 50 -7.99 -13.69 -7.62
N GLY A 51 -8.29 -13.84 -8.91
CA GLY A 51 -9.55 -14.42 -9.39
C GLY A 51 -10.79 -13.58 -9.11
N GLY A 52 -10.67 -12.24 -9.08
CA GLY A 52 -11.82 -11.39 -8.81
C GLY A 52 -12.84 -11.41 -9.95
N GLY A 53 -14.12 -11.56 -9.59
CA GLY A 53 -15.24 -11.59 -10.54
C GLY A 53 -15.39 -10.32 -11.39
N PRO A 54 -16.38 -10.27 -12.29
CA PRO A 54 -16.65 -9.06 -13.08
C PRO A 54 -16.93 -7.85 -12.18
N TRP A 55 -16.47 -6.69 -12.62
CA TRP A 55 -16.78 -5.42 -11.97
C TRP A 55 -18.29 -5.15 -11.99
N ARG A 56 -18.87 -4.89 -10.82
CA ARG A 56 -20.30 -4.58 -10.68
C ARG A 56 -20.48 -3.12 -10.34
N LYS A 57 -21.38 -2.45 -11.04
CA LYS A 57 -21.73 -1.06 -10.75
C LYS A 57 -22.44 -0.96 -9.40
N ILE A 58 -21.90 -0.12 -8.53
CA ILE A 58 -22.49 0.25 -7.24
C ILE A 58 -22.37 1.77 -7.11
N SER A 59 -23.51 2.46 -7.14
CA SER A 59 -23.56 3.92 -7.20
C SER A 59 -22.70 4.48 -8.35
N ALA A 60 -21.68 5.29 -8.02
CA ALA A 60 -20.76 5.93 -8.96
C ALA A 60 -19.40 5.22 -9.02
N GLY A 61 -19.36 3.94 -8.62
CA GLY A 61 -18.16 3.12 -8.65
C GLY A 61 -18.44 1.72 -9.16
N LEU A 62 -17.36 0.97 -9.25
CA LEU A 62 -17.34 -0.44 -9.57
C LEU A 62 -16.76 -1.19 -8.38
N ALA A 63 -17.35 -2.33 -8.04
CA ALA A 63 -16.86 -3.20 -6.98
C ALA A 63 -16.83 -4.66 -7.44
N THR A 64 -15.88 -5.40 -6.90
CA THR A 64 -15.80 -6.85 -7.06
C THR A 64 -15.27 -7.48 -5.77
N ILE A 65 -15.28 -8.81 -5.72
CA ILE A 65 -14.67 -9.58 -4.66
C ILE A 65 -13.55 -10.39 -5.26
N ALA A 66 -12.34 -10.22 -4.71
CA ALA A 66 -11.20 -11.08 -5.00
C ALA A 66 -11.20 -12.27 -4.02
N ASP A 67 -10.93 -13.46 -4.55
CA ASP A 67 -10.87 -14.69 -3.76
C ASP A 67 -9.43 -14.88 -3.27
N VAL A 68 -9.24 -14.72 -1.96
CA VAL A 68 -7.93 -14.77 -1.30
C VAL A 68 -8.00 -15.82 -0.20
N PRO A 69 -8.02 -17.12 -0.53
CA PRO A 69 -8.37 -18.17 0.42
C PRO A 69 -7.55 -18.10 1.72
N PRO A 70 -8.20 -18.27 2.90
CA PRO A 70 -9.61 -18.61 3.11
C PRO A 70 -10.58 -17.39 3.07
N TRP A 71 -10.08 -16.22 2.72
CA TRP A 71 -10.79 -14.94 2.78
C TRP A 71 -11.30 -14.47 1.42
N ARG A 72 -12.15 -13.45 1.48
CA ARG A 72 -12.64 -12.73 0.31
C ARG A 72 -12.49 -11.24 0.59
N VAL A 73 -11.86 -10.50 -0.31
CA VAL A 73 -11.57 -9.07 -0.13
C VAL A 73 -12.40 -8.25 -1.10
N THR A 74 -13.03 -7.18 -0.62
CA THR A 74 -13.80 -6.29 -1.50
C THR A 74 -12.85 -5.29 -2.14
N LEU A 75 -12.84 -5.26 -3.46
CA LEU A 75 -12.08 -4.29 -4.25
C LEU A 75 -13.04 -3.27 -4.85
N VAL A 76 -12.63 -2.00 -4.86
CA VAL A 76 -13.45 -0.89 -5.31
C VAL A 76 -12.64 0.02 -6.22
N ARG A 77 -13.27 0.41 -7.32
CA ARG A 77 -12.82 1.43 -8.26
C ARG A 77 -13.84 2.56 -8.30
N PRO A 78 -13.52 3.78 -7.84
CA PRO A 78 -14.35 4.94 -8.11
C PRO A 78 -14.47 5.17 -9.62
N TRP A 79 -15.69 5.38 -10.10
CA TRP A 79 -15.97 5.77 -11.49
C TRP A 79 -16.40 7.23 -11.53
N THR A 80 -15.58 8.07 -10.90
CA THR A 80 -15.78 9.51 -10.74
C THR A 80 -14.48 10.24 -11.05
N ALA A 81 -14.54 11.55 -11.24
CA ALA A 81 -13.34 12.37 -11.13
C ALA A 81 -12.71 12.21 -9.74
N MET A 82 -11.38 12.39 -9.66
CA MET A 82 -10.60 12.21 -8.44
C MET A 82 -11.13 13.05 -7.27
N ASN A 83 -11.49 14.31 -7.51
CA ASN A 83 -12.04 15.20 -6.48
C ASN A 83 -13.45 14.81 -6.00
N LEU A 84 -14.09 13.83 -6.62
CA LEU A 84 -15.41 13.32 -6.26
C LEU A 84 -15.36 11.88 -5.73
N SER A 85 -14.16 11.32 -5.52
CA SER A 85 -13.99 9.95 -5.03
C SER A 85 -14.69 9.68 -3.70
N GLY A 86 -14.80 10.67 -2.80
CA GLY A 86 -15.46 10.51 -1.51
C GLY A 86 -16.95 10.20 -1.60
N SER A 87 -17.65 10.82 -2.55
CA SER A 87 -19.08 10.54 -2.80
C SER A 87 -19.31 9.10 -3.26
N CYS A 88 -18.34 8.54 -3.99
CA CYS A 88 -18.36 7.12 -4.37
C CYS A 88 -18.08 6.22 -3.15
N VAL A 89 -17.00 6.51 -2.42
CA VAL A 89 -16.54 5.67 -1.31
C VAL A 89 -17.59 5.60 -0.19
N SER A 90 -18.16 6.74 0.23
CA SER A 90 -19.17 6.79 1.29
C SER A 90 -20.41 5.96 0.96
N LYS A 91 -20.91 6.05 -0.28
CA LYS A 91 -22.07 5.28 -0.75
C LYS A 91 -21.77 3.78 -0.82
N ILE A 92 -20.55 3.40 -1.18
CA ILE A 92 -20.14 1.99 -1.22
C ILE A 92 -20.02 1.42 0.19
N LEU A 93 -19.40 2.14 1.14
CA LEU A 93 -19.33 1.68 2.53
C LEU A 93 -20.74 1.53 3.14
N LYS A 94 -21.64 2.49 2.88
CA LYS A 94 -23.05 2.40 3.28
C LYS A 94 -23.75 1.18 2.66
N TYR A 95 -23.56 0.93 1.37
CA TYR A 95 -24.13 -0.24 0.69
C TYR A 95 -23.60 -1.56 1.27
N LEU A 96 -22.32 -1.62 1.63
CA LEU A 96 -21.67 -2.78 2.22
C LEU A 96 -21.90 -2.91 3.73
N GLN A 97 -22.61 -1.96 4.35
CA GLN A 97 -22.87 -1.90 5.79
C GLN A 97 -21.59 -1.96 6.63
N THR A 98 -20.61 -1.14 6.28
CA THR A 98 -19.30 -1.05 6.95
C THR A 98 -18.83 0.39 7.07
N ASP A 99 -17.69 0.62 7.72
CA ASP A 99 -17.20 1.95 8.09
C ASP A 99 -15.75 2.20 7.61
N ALA A 100 -15.16 3.30 8.07
CA ALA A 100 -13.82 3.74 7.72
C ALA A 100 -12.71 2.82 8.28
N HIS A 101 -12.94 2.07 9.35
CA HIS A 101 -11.94 1.14 9.90
C HIS A 101 -11.71 -0.06 8.98
N SER A 102 -12.74 -0.44 8.22
CA SER A 102 -12.64 -1.45 7.17
C SER A 102 -12.03 -0.94 5.86
N LEU A 103 -11.71 0.36 5.75
CA LEU A 103 -11.26 0.99 4.53
C LEU A 103 -9.73 1.05 4.42
N LEU A 104 -9.21 0.57 3.28
CA LEU A 104 -7.84 0.81 2.82
C LEU A 104 -7.86 1.54 1.48
N VAL A 105 -7.37 2.78 1.46
CA VAL A 105 -7.29 3.61 0.24
C VAL A 105 -5.90 3.50 -0.37
N VAL A 106 -5.83 3.11 -1.64
CA VAL A 106 -4.57 3.03 -2.42
C VAL A 106 -4.45 4.26 -3.30
N HIS A 107 -3.36 5.00 -3.16
CA HIS A 107 -3.16 6.27 -3.86
C HIS A 107 -1.68 6.55 -4.16
N ASP A 108 -1.43 7.53 -5.04
CA ASP A 108 -0.10 8.04 -5.34
C ASP A 108 0.47 8.94 -4.24
N GLU A 109 1.78 8.85 -4.04
CA GLU A 109 2.56 9.63 -3.09
C GLU A 109 3.66 10.39 -3.85
N LEU A 110 3.48 11.71 -3.92
CA LEU A 110 4.33 12.61 -4.67
C LEU A 110 5.73 12.74 -4.04
N GLU A 111 5.83 12.65 -2.71
CA GLU A 111 7.11 12.85 -2.00
C GLU A 111 8.01 11.61 -1.98
N LYS A 112 7.61 10.54 -2.69
CA LYS A 112 8.33 9.27 -2.69
C LYS A 112 8.56 8.82 -4.12
N PRO A 113 9.77 8.33 -4.45
CA PRO A 113 10.10 7.93 -5.81
C PRO A 113 9.29 6.69 -6.24
N PRO A 114 9.14 6.46 -7.55
CA PRO A 114 8.64 5.19 -8.07
C PRO A 114 9.35 4.01 -7.42
N GLY A 115 8.61 2.94 -7.13
CA GLY A 115 9.19 1.78 -6.46
C GLY A 115 9.11 1.82 -4.92
N TRP A 116 8.87 2.99 -4.32
CA TRP A 116 8.55 3.09 -2.89
C TRP A 116 7.08 2.76 -2.63
N PHE A 117 6.79 2.10 -1.51
CA PHE A 117 5.43 2.01 -0.96
C PHE A 117 5.43 2.01 0.56
N GLY A 118 4.29 2.36 1.15
CA GLY A 118 4.12 2.27 2.60
C GLY A 118 2.67 2.38 3.02
N ILE A 119 2.32 1.72 4.14
CA ILE A 119 0.99 1.80 4.71
C ILE A 119 0.98 2.76 5.90
N LYS A 120 -0.02 3.63 5.95
CA LYS A 120 -0.26 4.57 7.05
C LYS A 120 -1.73 4.49 7.49
N GLU A 121 -1.98 4.71 8.77
CA GLU A 121 -3.32 4.96 9.31
C GLU A 121 -3.44 6.46 9.58
N GLY A 122 -4.58 7.06 9.20
CA GLY A 122 -4.82 8.47 9.47
C GLY A 122 -3.94 9.46 8.70
N GLY A 123 -4.06 10.72 9.11
CA GLY A 123 -3.21 11.85 8.72
C GLY A 123 -3.75 12.66 7.53
N SER A 124 -3.13 13.81 7.27
CA SER A 124 -3.64 14.74 6.25
C SER A 124 -3.58 14.16 4.84
N ALA A 125 -4.41 14.72 3.96
CA ALA A 125 -4.44 14.37 2.54
C ALA A 125 -3.20 14.86 1.76
N SER A 126 -2.34 15.69 2.34
CA SER A 126 -1.14 16.26 1.70
C SER A 126 -1.40 16.85 0.29
N GLY A 127 -2.55 17.50 0.11
CA GLY A 127 -2.96 18.09 -1.18
C GLY A 127 -3.54 17.11 -2.20
N HIS A 128 -3.62 15.81 -1.90
CA HIS A 128 -4.21 14.82 -2.78
C HIS A 128 -5.75 14.94 -2.81
N ARG A 129 -6.30 15.41 -3.94
CA ARG A 129 -7.74 15.72 -4.11
C ARG A 129 -8.68 14.56 -3.80
N GLY A 130 -8.31 13.33 -4.14
CA GLY A 130 -9.12 12.16 -3.82
C GLY A 130 -9.18 11.83 -2.34
N LEU A 131 -8.09 12.05 -1.59
CA LEU A 131 -8.08 11.84 -0.14
C LEU A 131 -8.88 12.93 0.56
N MET A 132 -8.72 14.20 0.15
CA MET A 132 -9.55 15.31 0.66
C MET A 132 -11.04 15.00 0.48
N SER A 133 -11.44 14.59 -0.73
CA SER A 133 -12.81 14.20 -1.05
C SER A 133 -13.34 13.08 -0.13
N ILE A 134 -12.52 12.05 0.11
CA ILE A 134 -12.88 10.93 1.00
C ILE A 134 -13.03 11.41 2.45
N THR A 135 -12.04 12.12 2.98
CA THR A 135 -12.08 12.68 4.34
C THR A 135 -13.32 13.55 4.54
N ASP A 136 -13.61 14.44 3.59
CA ASP A 136 -14.77 15.32 3.67
C ASP A 136 -16.09 14.54 3.67
N SER A 137 -16.18 13.47 2.86
CA SER A 137 -17.37 12.65 2.75
C SER A 137 -17.59 11.72 3.94
N LEU A 138 -16.50 11.22 4.55
CA LEU A 138 -16.54 10.31 5.69
C LEU A 138 -16.50 11.04 7.04
N ARG A 139 -16.14 12.33 7.05
CA ARG A 139 -15.95 13.15 8.26
C ARG A 139 -14.88 12.58 9.22
N THR A 140 -13.91 11.84 8.69
CA THR A 140 -12.79 11.30 9.45
C THR A 140 -11.58 11.08 8.54
N GLU A 141 -10.39 11.18 9.10
CA GLU A 141 -9.13 10.76 8.47
C GLU A 141 -8.75 9.31 8.83
N ASP A 142 -9.44 8.69 9.80
CA ASP A 142 -9.11 7.44 10.48
C ASP A 142 -9.41 6.20 9.64
N TYR A 143 -8.76 6.14 8.48
CA TYR A 143 -8.75 5.00 7.59
C TYR A 143 -7.32 4.69 7.15
N HIS A 144 -7.11 3.47 6.67
CA HIS A 144 -5.80 3.04 6.22
C HIS A 144 -5.50 3.52 4.81
N ARG A 145 -4.23 3.77 4.52
CA ARG A 145 -3.74 4.26 3.23
C ARG A 145 -2.55 3.45 2.79
N LEU A 146 -2.63 2.81 1.63
CA LEU A 146 -1.47 2.31 0.90
C LEU A 146 -0.99 3.41 -0.03
N ARG A 147 0.22 3.88 0.23
CA ARG A 147 0.88 4.95 -0.50
C ARG A 147 1.87 4.34 -1.47
N ILE A 148 1.79 4.74 -2.74
CA ILE A 148 2.71 4.27 -3.78
C ILE A 148 3.44 5.47 -4.34
N GLY A 149 4.77 5.47 -4.23
CA GLY A 149 5.60 6.57 -4.68
C GLY A 149 5.51 6.77 -6.19
N ILE A 150 5.36 8.01 -6.62
CA ILE A 150 5.32 8.39 -8.03
C ILE A 150 6.43 9.38 -8.43
N GLY A 151 7.16 9.92 -7.45
CA GLY A 151 8.12 11.00 -7.60
C GLY A 151 7.45 12.37 -7.66
N ARG A 152 8.27 13.43 -7.66
CA ARG A 152 7.83 14.82 -7.81
C ARG A 152 8.57 15.43 -9.02
N PRO A 153 7.92 16.23 -9.87
CA PRO A 153 8.61 16.98 -10.90
C PRO A 153 9.54 18.04 -10.26
N THR A 154 10.55 18.49 -11.01
CA THR A 154 11.49 19.51 -10.55
C THR A 154 10.77 20.81 -10.17
N GLU A 155 9.84 21.24 -11.03
CA GLU A 155 9.06 22.45 -10.83
C GLU A 155 7.69 22.14 -10.20
N LYS A 156 7.34 22.88 -9.14
CA LYS A 156 6.05 22.70 -8.45
C LYS A 156 4.85 22.97 -9.36
N ALA A 157 4.97 23.90 -10.30
CA ALA A 157 3.91 24.26 -11.23
C ALA A 157 3.50 23.08 -12.13
N ASP A 158 4.38 22.10 -12.33
CA ASP A 158 4.13 20.96 -13.20
C ASP A 158 3.35 19.83 -12.54
N VAL A 159 3.13 19.88 -11.21
CA VAL A 159 2.49 18.79 -10.46
C VAL A 159 1.14 18.36 -11.06
N PRO A 160 0.20 19.26 -11.42
CA PRO A 160 -1.08 18.84 -12.01
C PRO A 160 -0.91 18.06 -13.32
N LYS A 161 0.00 18.49 -14.19
CA LYS A 161 0.29 17.80 -15.46
C LYS A 161 1.05 16.49 -15.22
N TYR A 162 1.99 16.51 -14.29
CA TYR A 162 2.82 15.37 -13.93
C TYR A 162 1.97 14.19 -13.42
N VAL A 163 1.06 14.41 -12.47
CA VAL A 163 0.24 13.33 -11.92
C VAL A 163 -0.70 12.73 -12.96
N LEU A 164 -1.15 13.51 -13.95
CA LEU A 164 -2.00 13.04 -15.04
C LEU A 164 -1.23 12.33 -16.17
N SER A 165 0.10 12.33 -16.13
CA SER A 165 0.95 11.71 -17.15
C SER A 165 1.31 10.25 -16.80
N PRO A 166 1.54 9.39 -17.81
CA PRO A 166 2.04 8.04 -17.61
C PRO A 166 3.44 8.05 -16.99
N MET A 167 3.69 7.11 -16.08
CA MET A 167 5.03 6.79 -15.62
C MET A 167 5.90 6.39 -16.81
N GLU A 168 7.19 6.65 -16.69
CA GLU A 168 8.16 6.07 -17.63
C GLU A 168 8.04 4.54 -17.62
N ALA A 169 8.26 3.92 -18.78
CA ALA A 169 7.96 2.50 -18.98
C ALA A 169 8.65 1.58 -17.94
N HIS A 170 9.92 1.84 -17.63
CA HIS A 170 10.67 1.05 -16.64
C HIS A 170 10.13 1.25 -15.21
N HIS A 171 9.79 2.47 -14.84
CA HIS A 171 9.16 2.79 -13.55
C HIS A 171 7.79 2.11 -13.41
N GLY A 172 6.95 2.20 -14.44
CA GLY A 172 5.65 1.53 -14.45
C GLY A 172 5.77 0.00 -14.36
N MET A 173 6.74 -0.57 -15.06
CA MET A 173 7.04 -2.01 -15.00
C MET A 173 7.49 -2.43 -13.60
N ASP A 174 8.40 -1.69 -12.98
CA ASP A 174 8.88 -1.96 -11.62
C ASP A 174 7.76 -1.85 -10.57
N VAL A 175 6.88 -0.86 -10.71
CA VAL A 175 5.70 -0.74 -9.86
C VAL A 175 4.80 -1.98 -10.00
N LYS A 176 4.51 -2.41 -11.23
CA LYS A 176 3.63 -3.56 -11.49
C LYS A 176 4.25 -4.89 -11.04
N THR A 177 5.55 -5.09 -11.24
CA THR A 177 6.22 -6.39 -11.06
C THR A 177 6.88 -6.55 -9.69
N LYS A 178 7.21 -5.45 -9.00
CA LYS A 178 7.89 -5.48 -7.68
C LYS A 178 7.03 -4.86 -6.59
N VAL A 179 6.52 -3.64 -6.80
CA VAL A 179 5.77 -2.92 -5.76
C VAL A 179 4.42 -3.55 -5.48
N PHE A 180 3.61 -3.83 -6.50
CA PHE A 180 2.27 -4.39 -6.32
C PHE A 180 2.29 -5.74 -5.60
N PRO A 181 3.12 -6.74 -5.98
CA PRO A 181 3.21 -7.99 -5.22
C PRO A 181 3.61 -7.78 -3.76
N ALA A 182 4.62 -6.93 -3.50
CA ALA A 182 5.12 -6.70 -2.14
C ALA A 182 4.10 -5.96 -1.26
N ALA A 183 3.42 -4.95 -1.82
CA ALA A 183 2.35 -4.24 -1.15
C ALA A 183 1.17 -5.17 -0.84
N TRP A 184 0.81 -6.05 -1.78
CA TRP A 184 -0.24 -7.03 -1.58
C TRP A 184 0.10 -8.03 -0.47
N GLU A 185 1.31 -8.59 -0.48
CA GLU A 185 1.76 -9.49 0.60
C GLU A 185 1.74 -8.82 1.97
N LEU A 186 2.13 -7.53 2.04
CA LEU A 186 2.03 -6.75 3.27
C LEU A 186 0.56 -6.59 3.72
N ILE A 187 -0.36 -6.33 2.79
CA ILE A 187 -1.80 -6.25 3.09
C ILE A 187 -2.30 -7.59 3.62
N GLN A 188 -1.96 -8.70 2.95
CA GLN A 188 -2.36 -10.04 3.38
C GLN A 188 -1.86 -10.32 4.81
N THR A 189 -0.57 -10.10 5.06
CA THR A 189 0.03 -10.37 6.37
C THR A 189 -0.58 -9.48 7.47
N LYS A 190 -0.78 -8.19 7.21
CA LYS A 190 -1.19 -7.22 8.23
C LYS A 190 -2.69 -7.19 8.49
N TYR A 191 -3.52 -7.30 7.45
CA TYR A 191 -4.97 -7.06 7.54
C TYR A 191 -5.83 -8.30 7.36
N ILE A 192 -5.29 -9.34 6.71
CA ILE A 192 -6.07 -10.53 6.34
C ILE A 192 -5.72 -11.69 7.27
N ASP A 193 -4.43 -11.98 7.45
CA ASP A 193 -3.96 -13.12 8.26
C ASP A 193 -3.92 -12.78 9.77
N ASN A 194 -3.56 -11.55 10.13
CA ASN A 194 -3.39 -11.10 11.52
C ASN A 194 -4.66 -10.53 12.18
N ARG A 195 -5.86 -11.04 11.87
CA ARG A 195 -7.13 -10.59 12.48
C ARG A 195 -7.26 -10.80 14.00
N ALA A 196 -6.19 -11.19 14.69
CA ALA A 196 -6.08 -11.19 16.14
C ALA A 196 -5.65 -9.84 16.75
N ILE A 197 -5.33 -8.79 15.95
CA ILE A 197 -4.90 -7.49 16.50
C ILE A 197 -5.74 -6.35 15.92
N THR A 198 -6.86 -6.11 16.58
CA THR A 198 -7.54 -4.82 16.64
C THR A 198 -6.60 -3.76 17.25
N GLN A 199 -6.68 -2.54 16.71
CA GLN A 199 -6.10 -1.29 17.24
C GLN A 199 -4.58 -1.30 17.45
N GLY A 200 -3.84 -0.94 16.39
CA GLY A 200 -2.42 -0.64 16.48
C GLY A 200 -1.78 -0.30 15.14
N SER A 201 -1.28 0.93 15.00
CA SER A 201 -0.61 1.40 13.79
C SER A 201 0.77 0.73 13.63
N LEU A 202 0.85 -0.38 12.88
CA LEU A 202 2.15 -0.96 12.49
C LEU A 202 2.77 -0.13 11.35
N TYR A 203 3.81 0.64 11.69
CA TYR A 203 4.65 1.40 10.76
C TYR A 203 5.66 0.47 10.08
N VAL A 204 5.49 0.15 8.79
CA VAL A 204 6.56 -0.48 7.99
C VAL A 204 7.29 0.62 7.24
N ARG A 205 8.49 0.96 7.71
CA ARG A 205 9.27 2.13 7.27
C ARG A 205 10.09 1.88 6.00
N GLN A 206 10.16 0.64 5.51
CA GLN A 206 11.10 0.23 4.46
C GLN A 206 10.46 -0.83 3.55
N SER A 207 10.54 -0.58 2.24
CA SER A 207 10.43 -1.64 1.23
C SER A 207 11.48 -2.71 1.56
N PRO A 208 11.16 -4.02 1.48
CA PRO A 208 12.15 -5.08 1.66
C PRO A 208 13.20 -5.11 0.55
N PHE A 209 13.06 -4.27 -0.48
CA PHE A 209 14.01 -4.14 -1.58
C PHE A 209 14.92 -2.93 -1.39
N PRO A 210 16.25 -3.08 -1.50
CA PRO A 210 17.09 -1.95 -1.88
C PRO A 210 16.65 -1.52 -3.29
N LEU A 211 16.04 -0.34 -3.39
CA LEU A 211 15.69 0.25 -4.69
C LEU A 211 16.94 0.87 -5.29
N GLU A 212 17.60 0.11 -6.17
CA GLU A 212 18.44 0.69 -7.21
C GLU A 212 17.51 1.24 -8.30
N LEU A 213 17.28 2.55 -8.28
CA LEU A 213 16.66 3.28 -9.37
C LEU A 213 17.78 4.06 -10.06
N ALA A 214 18.05 3.74 -11.32
CA ALA A 214 18.90 4.50 -12.23
C ALA A 214 20.24 5.00 -11.64
N GLY A 215 20.98 4.15 -10.92
CA GLY A 215 22.32 4.47 -10.41
C GLY A 215 22.36 5.33 -9.15
N GLU A 216 21.23 5.79 -8.61
CA GLU A 216 21.20 6.51 -7.35
C GLU A 216 20.93 5.58 -6.15
N LYS A 217 21.92 5.46 -5.26
CA LYS A 217 21.80 4.74 -3.98
C LYS A 217 20.98 5.57 -2.99
N TYR A 218 19.70 5.27 -2.84
CA TYR A 218 18.87 5.90 -1.80
C TYR A 218 19.26 5.41 -0.40
N ARG A 219 19.81 6.29 0.45
CA ARG A 219 20.23 5.96 1.82
C ARG A 219 19.04 5.96 2.78
N LEU A 220 18.84 4.84 3.46
CA LEU A 220 17.80 4.67 4.48
C LEU A 220 18.13 5.52 5.73
N LYS A 221 17.36 6.57 6.03
CA LYS A 221 17.42 7.28 7.32
C LYS A 221 16.46 6.64 8.32
N VAL A 222 16.98 6.04 9.39
CA VAL A 222 16.22 5.57 10.56
C VAL A 222 15.89 6.78 11.45
N GLY A 223 14.62 7.02 11.75
CA GLY A 223 14.18 8.06 12.69
C GLY A 223 13.99 7.45 14.07
N LYS A 224 14.33 8.21 15.11
CA LYS A 224 14.15 7.81 16.51
C LYS A 224 12.65 7.61 16.82
N PRO A 225 12.30 6.62 17.66
CA PRO A 225 10.93 6.46 18.14
C PRO A 225 10.54 7.64 19.06
N LEU A 226 9.32 8.14 18.92
CA LEU A 226 8.70 9.04 19.89
C LEU A 226 8.13 8.17 21.02
N LEU A 227 8.76 8.19 22.18
CA LEU A 227 8.27 7.58 23.42
C LEU A 227 7.27 8.54 24.08
N GLY A 228 5.98 8.20 24.01
CA GLY A 228 4.93 8.81 24.83
C GLY A 228 4.74 8.01 26.11
N GLY A 229 4.99 8.68 27.24
CA GLY A 229 4.60 8.40 28.63
C GLY A 229 4.10 7.02 29.06
N LEU A 230 4.95 6.29 29.81
CA LEU A 230 4.60 5.84 31.16
C LEU A 230 5.89 5.63 31.96
N CYS A 231 5.99 6.30 33.11
CA CYS A 231 7.08 6.20 34.07
C CYS A 231 6.97 4.88 34.84
N MET A 232 8.05 4.08 34.93
CA MET A 232 8.35 3.16 36.04
C MET A 232 9.80 2.60 35.90
N PRO A 233 10.44 2.11 36.99
CA PRO A 233 11.84 2.43 37.32
C PRO A 233 12.87 1.47 36.72
N LYS A 234 14.11 1.98 36.66
CA LYS A 234 15.32 1.26 36.25
C LYS A 234 15.58 0.06 37.17
N ALA A 235 15.55 -1.15 36.61
CA ALA A 235 16.20 -2.32 37.21
C ALA A 235 16.79 -3.24 36.13
N ASN A 236 18.12 -3.23 36.08
CA ASN A 236 19.06 -4.27 35.65
C ASN A 236 18.64 -5.27 34.55
N ALA A 237 19.24 -5.06 33.38
CA ALA A 237 19.52 -6.10 32.43
C ALA A 237 20.43 -7.16 33.07
N SER A 238 19.94 -8.39 33.21
CA SER A 238 20.68 -9.65 33.12
C SER A 238 19.70 -10.81 33.33
N VAL A 239 19.97 -11.95 32.69
CA VAL A 239 19.31 -13.26 32.93
C VAL A 239 18.01 -13.51 32.15
N MET A 240 18.13 -14.02 30.92
CA MET A 240 17.60 -15.34 30.49
C MET A 240 17.64 -15.49 28.97
N MET A 241 18.78 -15.95 28.46
CA MET A 241 18.82 -16.79 27.27
C MET A 241 18.19 -18.14 27.63
N LYS A 242 16.88 -18.32 27.42
CA LYS A 242 16.29 -19.65 27.32
C LYS A 242 15.95 -19.96 25.87
N ARG A 243 16.61 -21.01 25.38
CA ARG A 243 16.43 -21.68 24.09
C ARG A 243 14.95 -21.99 23.85
N GLY A 244 14.32 -21.24 22.96
CA GLY A 244 13.07 -21.62 22.29
C GLY A 244 13.27 -21.45 20.80
N LYS A 245 13.14 -22.52 20.02
CA LYS A 245 13.16 -22.48 18.54
C LYS A 245 12.07 -21.50 18.08
N ARG A 246 12.41 -20.23 17.81
CA ARG A 246 11.48 -19.29 17.16
C ARG A 246 11.16 -19.87 15.79
N ARG A 247 9.91 -20.32 15.61
CA ARG A 247 9.38 -20.64 14.28
C ARG A 247 9.56 -19.40 13.41
N GLU A 248 10.39 -19.55 12.38
CA GLU A 248 10.64 -18.51 11.39
C GLU A 248 9.32 -18.07 10.75
N THR A 249 9.05 -16.77 10.76
CA THR A 249 7.79 -16.23 10.23
C THR A 249 7.73 -16.39 8.71
N ARG A 250 6.52 -16.43 8.15
CA ARG A 250 6.31 -16.56 6.69
C ARG A 250 7.05 -15.45 5.92
N MET A 251 7.05 -14.25 6.48
CA MET A 251 7.83 -13.09 6.01
C MET A 251 9.35 -13.36 6.00
N GLN A 252 9.91 -13.92 7.08
CA GLN A 252 11.34 -14.28 7.13
C GLN A 252 11.71 -15.38 6.11
N LYS A 253 10.84 -16.38 5.91
CA LYS A 253 11.03 -17.43 4.89
C LYS A 253 10.97 -16.87 3.47
N PHE A 254 10.08 -15.92 3.21
CA PHE A 254 9.95 -15.26 1.91
C PHE A 254 11.15 -14.36 1.61
N LEU A 255 11.57 -13.51 2.56
CA LEU A 255 12.78 -12.68 2.43
C LEU A 255 14.02 -13.53 2.13
N ARG A 256 14.14 -14.71 2.75
CA ARG A 256 15.21 -15.68 2.44
C ARG A 256 15.08 -16.35 1.07
N ARG A 257 13.85 -16.58 0.59
CA ARG A 257 13.61 -17.20 -0.73
C ARG A 257 13.93 -16.22 -1.87
N LEU A 258 13.62 -14.93 -1.66
CA LEU A 258 14.02 -13.82 -2.53
C LEU A 258 15.54 -13.61 -2.52
N ASN A 259 16.18 -13.57 -1.34
CA ASN A 259 17.65 -13.43 -1.25
C ASN A 259 18.41 -14.61 -1.89
N ARG A 260 17.82 -15.81 -1.96
CA ARG A 260 18.44 -16.95 -2.65
C ARG A 260 18.46 -16.82 -4.17
N HIS A 261 17.57 -16.01 -4.76
CA HIS A 261 17.51 -15.79 -6.20
C HIS A 261 18.37 -14.60 -6.67
N ASN A 262 18.74 -13.68 -5.77
CA ASN A 262 19.68 -12.60 -6.04
C ASN A 262 21.04 -12.90 -5.39
N ARG A 263 21.86 -13.74 -6.03
CA ARG A 263 23.26 -13.93 -5.63
C ARG A 263 24.04 -12.63 -5.87
N VAL A 264 24.13 -11.77 -4.86
CA VAL A 264 25.20 -10.78 -4.76
C VAL A 264 26.05 -11.15 -3.55
N ARG A 265 27.21 -11.75 -3.81
CA ARG A 265 28.25 -11.98 -2.81
C ARG A 265 28.90 -10.62 -2.50
N PHE A 266 28.86 -10.18 -1.26
CA PHE A 266 29.78 -9.15 -0.77
C PHE A 266 30.79 -9.82 0.15
N ALA A 267 32.06 -9.80 -0.26
CA ALA A 267 33.19 -10.06 0.62
C ALA A 267 33.26 -8.93 1.65
N ALA A 268 33.23 -9.28 2.93
CA ALA A 268 33.46 -8.32 4.01
C ALA A 268 34.97 -8.13 4.17
N THR A 269 35.52 -7.03 3.66
CA THR A 269 36.84 -6.57 4.09
C THR A 269 36.70 -5.94 5.48
N LYS A 270 37.39 -6.52 6.47
CA LYS A 270 37.58 -5.91 7.79
C LYS A 270 38.47 -4.69 7.64
N ASN A 271 37.91 -3.49 7.75
CA ASN A 271 38.70 -2.31 8.07
C ASN A 271 38.81 -2.24 9.59
N VAL A 272 39.99 -2.64 10.10
CA VAL A 272 40.37 -2.42 11.49
C VAL A 272 40.94 -1.00 11.56
N GLY A 273 40.07 -0.03 11.84
CA GLY A 273 40.49 1.32 12.20
C GLY A 273 40.52 1.42 13.72
N GLY A 274 41.67 1.14 14.33
CA GLY A 274 41.99 1.54 15.70
C GLY A 274 42.94 2.74 15.64
N VAL A 275 42.55 3.85 16.23
CA VAL A 275 43.42 5.00 16.54
C VAL A 275 43.67 4.98 18.04
N SER A 276 44.93 4.89 18.45
CA SER A 276 45.52 5.61 19.61
C SER A 276 46.89 5.00 19.95
N GLY A 277 47.93 5.84 19.97
CA GLY A 277 49.29 5.52 20.40
C GLY A 277 50.33 5.98 19.40
#